data_AF-A0A7C3TAW5-F1
#
_entry.id   AF-A0A7C3TAW5-F1
#
_cell.length_a   1.000
_cell.length_b   1.000
_cell.length_c   1.000
_cell.angle_alpha   90.00
_cell.angle_beta   90.00
_cell.angle_gamma   90.00
#
_symmetry.space_group_name_H-M   'P 1'
#
loop_
_entity.id
_entity.type
_entity.pdbx_description
1 polymer ?
#
loop_
_entity_poly.entity_id
_entity_poly.type
_entity_poly.pdbx_seq_one_letter_code
_entity_poly.pdbx_strand_id
1 'polypeptide(L)'
;MFRTAYLIAVLLIWPALAEDPNGQSEPNAVSAMIGDTWTGSLVSPGHRIVLYDDRGFRIFPGVNFDQPFSCMVTCGICHQVKRISGGWHFSAGLDVNDPGRPGEPWIYWDCPTGTQIPLSYRNWPGTFEPNQLGLSDWWFVRAFGRHMPGGGVGTRPQTMPDPHDRWQLSGPLEINCLSCHDADPRHDQALFGQQIGMHNFRWAATATTALGMVEGAVQDLPDTWQPGDQGQLPRVIYDDGQFLPDNKVILQITRQIPNERCLFCHSVQLAGATALNRSVDVHVAAGMRCVDCHRNGLDHRISRGYVDQDTTIGPLTCEGCHLGKDSSGMAITNLHAPYPRHKGIPNVHLEKLSCTACHSGPLPTGRPSLARTSRAHALGTAQANASAVTLPHIWMPVFAKAADGKIYPNRLVWPAYWARLDGDAVIPIRPELVREVAGRFLPHGLQMDVPDWPRLSSQDVQQVLQALEDAGFLRPVYITGGRLYSLKAGQLVSEPHQAGRPYLWPLAHDVRPARSALGAVSCQDCHSLRSGFLFGSVPVDGPLTEPNECLPMMVFSGLEPRYTRIFAWTFVFRPYLKLTVLGVSALILGILAVFLLRAIYLLSTAAQDAQSARTGKDKAF
;
A
#
# COMPACT_ATOMS: atom_id res chain seq x y z
N MET A 1 54.24 -45.39 61.88
CA MET A 1 53.72 -46.43 62.80
C MET A 1 52.24 -46.62 62.53
N PHE A 2 51.91 -47.83 62.06
CA PHE A 2 50.65 -48.58 62.07
C PHE A 2 49.29 -48.01 62.58
N ARG A 3 48.25 -48.35 61.80
CA ARG A 3 46.85 -48.79 62.10
C ARG A 3 45.71 -47.75 62.19
N THR A 4 44.79 -47.70 61.20
CA THR A 4 43.43 -48.35 61.07
C THR A 4 42.43 -47.92 62.16
N ALA A 5 41.13 -47.66 61.97
CA ALA A 5 40.11 -47.80 60.90
C ALA A 5 38.94 -46.84 61.27
N TYR A 6 38.09 -46.32 60.37
CA TYR A 6 36.85 -46.99 59.94
C TYR A 6 36.20 -46.26 58.75
N LEU A 7 35.65 -47.05 57.83
CA LEU A 7 34.83 -46.70 56.67
C LEU A 7 33.44 -46.20 57.07
N ILE A 8 32.93 -45.16 56.40
CA ILE A 8 31.56 -45.12 55.88
C ILE A 8 31.60 -44.57 54.45
N ALA A 9 31.03 -45.33 53.53
CA ALA A 9 30.97 -45.07 52.10
C ALA A 9 30.06 -43.87 51.78
N VAL A 10 30.58 -42.90 51.03
CA VAL A 10 29.77 -41.90 50.32
C VAL A 10 29.58 -42.41 48.90
N LEU A 11 28.40 -43.00 48.65
CA LEU A 11 27.90 -43.23 47.30
C LEU A 11 27.57 -41.87 46.68
N LEU A 12 28.25 -41.59 45.57
CA LEU A 12 27.94 -40.52 44.62
C LEU A 12 26.53 -40.78 44.05
N ILE A 13 25.55 -40.03 44.52
CA ILE A 13 24.25 -39.91 43.85
C ILE A 13 24.35 -38.69 42.93
N TRP A 14 24.39 -38.97 41.64
CA TRP A 14 24.15 -38.03 40.55
C TRP A 14 22.63 -37.79 40.49
N PRO A 15 22.09 -36.60 40.79
CA PRO A 15 20.74 -36.30 40.40
C PRO A 15 20.78 -35.79 38.97
N ALA A 16 20.05 -36.49 38.11
CA ALA A 16 19.61 -35.99 36.83
C ALA A 16 19.07 -34.55 37.01
N LEU A 17 19.45 -33.68 36.07
CA LEU A 17 18.85 -32.36 35.89
C LEU A 17 17.35 -32.55 35.68
N ALA A 18 16.60 -32.41 36.78
CA ALA A 18 15.16 -32.31 36.77
C ALA A 18 14.80 -30.95 36.16
N GLU A 19 13.97 -31.02 35.13
CA GLU A 19 13.26 -29.89 34.53
C GLU A 19 12.56 -29.06 35.62
N ASP A 20 12.64 -27.75 35.46
CA ASP A 20 11.97 -26.76 36.29
C ASP A 20 10.44 -27.01 36.29
N PRO A 21 9.79 -27.27 37.45
CA PRO A 21 8.36 -27.50 37.53
C PRO A 21 7.53 -26.19 37.50
N ASN A 22 8.17 -25.03 37.31
CA ASN A 22 7.50 -23.75 37.15
C ASN A 22 7.70 -23.15 35.74
N GLY A 23 7.50 -23.98 34.72
CA GLY A 23 7.09 -23.51 33.40
C GLY A 23 5.87 -22.62 33.56
N GLN A 24 6.06 -21.30 33.46
CA GLN A 24 4.98 -20.36 33.28
C GLN A 24 4.27 -20.75 31.99
N SER A 25 3.19 -21.51 32.15
CA SER A 25 2.24 -21.82 31.10
C SER A 25 1.82 -20.51 30.45
N GLU A 26 2.04 -20.40 29.14
CA GLU A 26 1.46 -19.32 28.35
C GLU A 26 -0.04 -19.20 28.68
N PRO A 27 -0.57 -17.97 28.83
CA PRO A 27 -1.97 -17.79 29.14
C PRO A 27 -2.83 -18.29 27.96
N ASN A 28 -3.54 -19.39 28.19
CA ASN A 28 -4.57 -20.00 27.35
C ASN A 28 -4.10 -20.57 26.01
N ALA A 29 -3.57 -21.80 26.02
CA ALA A 29 -3.59 -22.68 24.86
C ALA A 29 -5.05 -23.02 24.51
N VAL A 30 -5.69 -22.16 23.73
CA VAL A 30 -6.96 -22.46 23.03
C VAL A 30 -6.71 -23.75 22.24
N SER A 31 -7.51 -24.79 22.47
CA SER A 31 -7.35 -26.07 21.77
C SER A 31 -7.20 -25.82 20.26
N ALA A 32 -6.15 -26.34 19.66
CA ALA A 32 -5.90 -26.14 18.23
C ALA A 32 -7.11 -26.64 17.43
N MET A 33 -7.76 -25.75 16.69
CA MET A 33 -8.89 -26.12 15.85
C MET A 33 -8.37 -26.92 14.65
N ILE A 34 -9.19 -27.84 14.14
CA ILE A 34 -8.77 -28.76 13.07
C ILE A 34 -8.30 -28.04 11.79
N GLY A 35 -8.93 -26.92 11.43
CA GLY A 35 -8.57 -26.12 10.25
C GLY A 35 -7.31 -25.28 10.45
N ASP A 36 -6.94 -25.00 11.70
CA ASP A 36 -5.78 -24.17 12.06
C ASP A 36 -4.51 -24.99 12.28
N THR A 37 -4.63 -26.32 12.37
CA THR A 37 -3.50 -27.22 12.63
C THR A 37 -2.87 -27.68 11.32
N TRP A 38 -1.55 -27.50 11.17
CA TRP A 38 -0.82 -28.07 10.04
C TRP A 38 -0.49 -29.53 10.30
N THR A 39 -0.97 -30.41 9.42
CA THR A 39 -0.77 -31.87 9.52
C THR A 39 0.54 -32.35 8.89
N GLY A 40 1.39 -31.45 8.39
CA GLY A 40 2.61 -31.79 7.65
C GLY A 40 2.41 -31.97 6.14
N SER A 41 1.16 -32.06 5.66
CA SER A 41 0.87 -32.13 4.22
C SER A 41 1.08 -30.77 3.55
N LEU A 42 1.63 -30.78 2.33
CA LEU A 42 1.74 -29.60 1.46
C LEU A 42 0.47 -29.36 0.63
N VAL A 43 -0.49 -30.30 0.68
CA VAL A 43 -1.78 -30.19 -0.03
C VAL A 43 -2.79 -29.52 0.90
N SER A 44 -3.56 -28.56 0.37
CA SER A 44 -4.68 -27.96 1.11
C SER A 44 -5.79 -29.00 1.29
N PRO A 45 -6.32 -29.20 2.51
CA PRO A 45 -7.42 -30.13 2.72
C PRO A 45 -8.67 -29.65 1.98
N GLY A 46 -9.41 -30.59 1.40
CA GLY A 46 -10.69 -30.28 0.75
C GLY A 46 -11.73 -29.82 1.78
N HIS A 47 -12.38 -28.69 1.51
CA HIS A 47 -13.45 -28.18 2.39
C HIS A 47 -14.79 -28.75 1.95
N ARG A 48 -15.10 -29.97 2.39
CA ARG A 48 -16.43 -30.58 2.30
C ARG A 48 -17.18 -30.32 3.59
N ILE A 49 -17.99 -29.26 3.63
CA ILE A 49 -18.51 -28.69 4.89
C ILE A 49 -20.03 -28.48 4.86
N VAL A 50 -20.64 -28.44 6.04
CA VAL A 50 -22.03 -28.00 6.22
C VAL A 50 -22.03 -26.48 6.32
N LEU A 51 -22.96 -25.83 5.62
CA LEU A 51 -23.18 -24.39 5.72
C LEU A 51 -24.08 -24.07 6.91
N TYR A 52 -23.79 -22.95 7.57
CA TYR A 52 -24.57 -22.44 8.69
C TYR A 52 -24.94 -20.96 8.46
N ASP A 53 -26.15 -20.57 8.86
CA ASP A 53 -26.54 -19.17 8.97
C ASP A 53 -25.84 -18.49 10.18
N ASP A 54 -26.03 -17.19 10.33
CA ASP A 54 -25.47 -16.37 11.42
C ASP A 54 -25.98 -16.76 12.81
N ARG A 55 -27.08 -17.51 12.89
CA ARG A 55 -27.66 -18.05 14.13
C ARG A 55 -27.21 -19.48 14.43
N GLY A 56 -26.41 -20.09 13.55
CA GLY A 56 -25.93 -21.47 13.70
C GLY A 56 -26.92 -22.55 13.26
N PHE A 57 -27.96 -22.19 12.51
CA PHE A 57 -28.81 -23.17 11.85
C PHE A 57 -28.17 -23.66 10.56
N ARG A 58 -28.26 -24.96 10.30
CA ARG A 58 -27.74 -25.59 9.09
C ARG A 58 -28.57 -25.16 7.87
N ILE A 59 -27.89 -24.88 6.76
CA ILE A 59 -28.50 -24.55 5.48
C ILE A 59 -28.41 -25.77 4.56
N PHE A 60 -29.57 -26.27 4.13
CA PHE A 60 -29.71 -27.35 3.16
C PHE A 60 -31.13 -27.36 2.57
N PRO A 61 -31.35 -28.02 1.42
CA PRO A 61 -32.63 -28.00 0.72
C PRO A 61 -33.81 -28.38 1.63
N GLY A 62 -34.87 -27.56 1.60
CA GLY A 62 -36.14 -27.82 2.29
C GLY A 62 -36.27 -27.39 3.76
N VAL A 63 -35.26 -26.72 4.34
CA VAL A 63 -35.35 -26.18 5.73
C VAL A 63 -35.16 -24.66 5.75
N ASN A 64 -33.92 -24.16 5.81
CA ASN A 64 -33.58 -22.73 5.81
C ASN A 64 -32.84 -22.36 4.52
N PHE A 65 -33.32 -22.90 3.38
CA PHE A 65 -32.64 -22.84 2.09
C PHE A 65 -32.77 -21.50 1.35
N ASP A 66 -33.21 -20.47 2.07
CA ASP A 66 -33.36 -19.09 1.61
C ASP A 66 -32.47 -18.12 2.42
N GLN A 67 -31.82 -18.61 3.47
CA GLN A 67 -30.93 -17.82 4.33
C GLN A 67 -29.50 -17.80 3.79
N PRO A 68 -28.77 -16.68 3.91
CA PRO A 68 -27.35 -16.62 3.57
C PRO A 68 -26.54 -17.41 4.59
N PHE A 69 -25.42 -18.01 4.13
CA PHE A 69 -24.49 -18.62 5.05
C PHE A 69 -23.59 -17.54 5.68
N SER A 70 -23.25 -17.73 6.96
CA SER A 70 -22.29 -16.93 7.68
C SER A 70 -20.90 -17.55 7.54
N CYS A 71 -19.93 -16.78 7.03
CA CYS A 71 -18.52 -17.19 7.06
C CYS A 71 -18.03 -17.33 8.51
N MET A 72 -18.46 -16.44 9.40
CA MET A 72 -18.01 -16.44 10.79
C MET A 72 -18.44 -17.70 11.53
N VAL A 73 -19.67 -18.17 11.31
CA VAL A 73 -20.17 -19.40 11.93
C VAL A 73 -19.68 -20.63 11.18
N THR A 74 -19.83 -20.67 9.86
CA THR A 74 -19.48 -21.84 9.03
C THR A 74 -17.99 -22.17 9.14
N CYS A 75 -17.10 -21.19 8.97
CA CYS A 75 -15.66 -21.40 9.10
C CYS A 75 -15.24 -21.50 10.58
N GLY A 76 -15.98 -20.86 11.49
CA GLY A 76 -15.75 -20.90 12.94
C GLY A 76 -15.83 -22.28 13.58
N ILE A 77 -16.48 -23.25 12.93
CA ILE A 77 -16.47 -24.65 13.36
C ILE A 77 -15.06 -25.25 13.33
N CYS A 78 -14.23 -24.82 12.38
CA CYS A 78 -12.90 -25.40 12.13
C CYS A 78 -11.75 -24.40 12.35
N HIS A 79 -12.03 -23.11 12.49
CA HIS A 79 -11.03 -22.04 12.56
C HIS A 79 -11.28 -21.07 13.71
N GLN A 80 -10.21 -20.53 14.29
CA GLN A 80 -10.25 -19.47 15.30
C GLN A 80 -10.57 -18.10 14.67
N VAL A 81 -11.79 -17.93 14.15
CA VAL A 81 -12.24 -16.71 13.45
C VAL A 81 -12.09 -15.42 14.28
N LYS A 82 -12.16 -15.51 15.61
CA LYS A 82 -11.88 -14.38 16.51
C LYS A 82 -10.43 -13.91 16.39
N ARG A 83 -9.47 -14.84 16.33
CA ARG A 83 -8.05 -14.51 16.13
C ARG A 83 -7.80 -13.95 14.72
N ILE A 84 -8.42 -14.56 13.71
CA ILE A 84 -8.37 -14.09 12.31
C ILE A 84 -8.85 -12.64 12.19
N SER A 85 -9.93 -12.27 12.90
CA SER A 85 -10.53 -10.93 12.81
C SER A 85 -9.61 -9.77 13.25
N GLY A 86 -8.49 -10.05 13.92
CA GLY A 86 -7.48 -9.05 14.26
C GLY A 86 -6.60 -8.60 13.08
N GLY A 87 -6.67 -9.30 11.94
CA GLY A 87 -5.85 -9.03 10.76
C GLY A 87 -6.07 -7.63 10.14
N TRP A 88 -5.11 -7.17 9.33
CA TRP A 88 -5.11 -5.81 8.78
C TRP A 88 -6.31 -5.46 7.91
N HIS A 89 -6.87 -6.44 7.21
CA HIS A 89 -8.03 -6.24 6.32
C HIS A 89 -9.37 -6.25 7.05
N PHE A 90 -9.43 -6.76 8.29
CA PHE A 90 -10.66 -6.98 9.06
C PHE A 90 -10.80 -6.04 10.27
N SER A 91 -9.81 -5.18 10.50
CA SER A 91 -9.68 -4.34 11.70
C SER A 91 -9.99 -2.86 11.47
N ALA A 92 -10.67 -2.50 10.39
CA ALA A 92 -11.10 -1.12 10.18
C ALA A 92 -11.97 -0.65 11.37
N GLY A 93 -11.61 0.47 12.00
CA GLY A 93 -12.25 1.02 13.20
C GLY A 93 -12.06 0.21 14.48
N LEU A 94 -11.18 -0.79 14.48
CA LEU A 94 -10.80 -1.51 15.69
C LEU A 94 -9.36 -1.14 16.05
N ASP A 95 -9.15 -0.63 17.26
CA ASP A 95 -7.80 -0.31 17.77
C ASP A 95 -7.11 -1.57 18.29
N VAL A 96 -6.72 -2.44 17.36
CA VAL A 96 -6.12 -3.74 17.67
C VAL A 96 -4.68 -3.88 17.21
N ASN A 97 -4.14 -2.87 16.50
CA ASN A 97 -2.82 -2.95 15.89
C ASN A 97 -2.11 -1.59 15.85
N ASP A 98 -0.79 -1.57 16.09
CA ASP A 98 0.06 -0.42 15.74
C ASP A 98 -0.06 -0.15 14.23
N PRO A 99 -0.54 1.03 13.80
CA PRO A 99 -0.81 1.29 12.39
C PRO A 99 0.44 1.18 11.50
N GLY A 100 1.65 1.35 12.07
CA GLY A 100 2.92 1.35 11.35
C GLY A 100 2.97 2.42 10.26
N ARG A 101 3.76 2.17 9.20
CA ARG A 101 3.93 3.14 8.10
C ARG A 101 2.58 3.48 7.41
N PRO A 102 2.42 4.72 6.91
CA PRO A 102 1.25 5.13 6.13
C PRO A 102 0.96 4.18 4.96
N GLY A 103 -0.31 3.80 4.82
CA GLY A 103 -0.84 3.01 3.70
C GLY A 103 -1.80 3.82 2.84
N GLU A 104 -2.43 3.17 1.87
CA GLU A 104 -3.48 3.80 1.07
C GLU A 104 -4.68 4.14 1.97
N PRO A 105 -5.09 5.41 2.05
CA PRO A 105 -6.23 5.83 2.86
C PRO A 105 -7.52 5.48 2.14
N TRP A 106 -8.65 5.55 2.84
CA TRP A 106 -9.93 5.72 2.17
C TRP A 106 -10.00 7.16 1.68
N ILE A 107 -10.49 7.43 0.47
CA ILE A 107 -10.55 8.81 -0.04
C ILE A 107 -12.00 9.15 -0.27
N TYR A 108 -12.53 10.04 0.56
CA TYR A 108 -13.85 10.60 0.35
C TYR A 108 -13.72 11.83 -0.53
N TRP A 109 -14.47 11.90 -1.62
CA TRP A 109 -14.44 12.99 -2.56
C TRP A 109 -15.84 13.40 -2.96
N ASP A 110 -15.99 14.67 -3.29
CA ASP A 110 -17.22 15.26 -3.78
C ASP A 110 -16.88 16.37 -4.78
N CYS A 111 -17.31 16.15 -6.01
CA CYS A 111 -17.06 17.02 -7.15
C CYS A 111 -17.62 18.44 -6.94
N PRO A 112 -18.92 18.65 -6.65
CA PRO A 112 -19.48 19.99 -6.46
C PRO A 112 -18.77 20.84 -5.41
N THR A 113 -18.41 20.26 -4.26
CA THR A 113 -17.75 21.01 -3.18
C THR A 113 -16.23 21.12 -3.35
N GLY A 114 -15.65 20.50 -4.39
CA GLY A 114 -14.19 20.46 -4.55
C GLY A 114 -13.52 19.75 -3.37
N THR A 115 -14.13 18.66 -2.90
CA THR A 115 -13.64 17.87 -1.78
C THR A 115 -12.92 16.62 -2.26
N GLN A 116 -11.76 16.35 -1.68
CA GLN A 116 -11.02 15.10 -1.68
C GLN A 116 -10.24 15.03 -0.37
N ILE A 117 -10.65 14.15 0.53
CA ILE A 117 -10.09 14.04 1.88
C ILE A 117 -9.64 12.61 2.17
N PRO A 118 -8.35 12.41 2.54
CA PRO A 118 -7.86 11.15 3.06
C PRO A 118 -8.49 10.80 4.42
N LEU A 119 -9.17 9.67 4.49
CA LEU A 119 -9.79 9.09 5.67
C LEU A 119 -9.09 7.81 6.12
N SER A 120 -8.99 7.62 7.44
CA SER A 120 -8.39 6.43 8.04
C SER A 120 -8.82 6.30 9.49
N TYR A 121 -9.15 5.08 9.92
CA TYR A 121 -9.27 4.71 11.35
C TYR A 121 -7.90 4.45 11.99
N ARG A 122 -6.84 4.43 11.20
CA ARG A 122 -5.45 4.40 11.68
C ARG A 122 -4.97 5.84 11.74
N ASN A 123 -4.44 6.25 12.89
CA ASN A 123 -3.98 7.62 13.14
C ASN A 123 -2.69 7.96 12.36
N TRP A 124 -2.76 7.93 11.03
CA TRP A 124 -1.68 8.33 10.14
C TRP A 124 -1.69 9.85 9.94
N PRO A 125 -0.52 10.52 9.97
CA PRO A 125 -0.45 11.95 9.73
C PRO A 125 -1.09 12.35 8.39
N GLY A 126 -1.96 13.37 8.42
CA GLY A 126 -2.67 13.87 7.23
C GLY A 126 -3.92 13.09 6.85
N THR A 127 -4.43 12.20 7.72
CA THR A 127 -5.73 11.54 7.57
C THR A 127 -6.70 11.97 8.66
N PHE A 128 -7.99 11.77 8.42
CA PHE A 128 -9.07 11.99 9.38
C PHE A 128 -9.86 10.71 9.62
N GLU A 129 -10.31 10.48 10.84
CA GLU A 129 -11.30 9.44 11.09
C GLU A 129 -12.65 9.82 10.45
N PRO A 130 -13.42 8.88 9.89
CA PRO A 130 -14.72 9.19 9.29
C PRO A 130 -15.69 9.93 10.24
N ASN A 131 -15.66 9.59 11.54
CA ASN A 131 -16.50 10.22 12.56
C ASN A 131 -16.21 11.73 12.75
N GLN A 132 -14.99 12.20 12.43
CA GLN A 132 -14.62 13.62 12.52
C GLN A 132 -15.36 14.48 11.49
N LEU A 133 -15.85 13.84 10.42
CA LEU A 133 -16.74 14.45 9.42
C LEU A 133 -18.22 14.24 9.75
N GLY A 134 -18.55 13.58 10.86
CA GLY A 134 -19.92 13.17 11.18
C GLY A 134 -20.43 12.06 10.27
N LEU A 135 -19.54 11.23 9.71
CA LEU A 135 -19.92 10.07 8.90
C LEU A 135 -20.10 8.86 9.83
N SER A 136 -21.26 8.19 9.72
CA SER A 136 -21.52 6.95 10.45
C SER A 136 -20.72 5.79 9.85
N ASP A 137 -20.53 4.74 10.65
CA ASP A 137 -19.92 3.50 10.17
C ASP A 137 -20.77 2.82 9.09
N TRP A 138 -22.09 3.02 9.10
CA TRP A 138 -22.97 2.59 8.02
C TRP A 138 -22.64 3.29 6.71
N TRP A 139 -22.51 4.62 6.76
CA TRP A 139 -22.08 5.40 5.60
C TRP A 139 -20.72 4.89 5.10
N PHE A 140 -19.77 4.66 6.00
CA PHE A 140 -18.44 4.17 5.65
C PHE A 140 -18.50 2.83 4.92
N VAL A 141 -19.28 1.87 5.42
CA VAL A 141 -19.45 0.56 4.78
C VAL A 141 -20.09 0.70 3.41
N ARG A 142 -21.13 1.54 3.24
CA ARG A 142 -21.73 1.78 1.92
C ARG A 142 -20.75 2.41 0.95
N ALA A 143 -19.96 3.38 1.40
CA ALA A 143 -19.03 4.12 0.56
C ALA A 143 -17.79 3.31 0.16
N PHE A 144 -17.26 2.47 1.05
CA PHE A 144 -15.94 1.84 0.87
C PHE A 144 -15.95 0.30 0.90
N GLY A 145 -17.01 -0.33 1.40
CA GLY A 145 -17.08 -1.77 1.62
C GLY A 145 -16.92 -2.62 0.35
N ARG A 146 -17.18 -2.07 -0.84
CA ARG A 146 -17.00 -2.78 -2.14
C ARG A 146 -15.59 -3.36 -2.35
N HIS A 147 -14.56 -2.75 -1.78
CA HIS A 147 -13.16 -3.21 -1.85
C HIS A 147 -12.62 -3.52 -0.45
N MET A 148 -13.46 -4.12 0.38
CA MET A 148 -13.14 -4.68 1.69
C MET A 148 -13.65 -6.12 1.76
N PRO A 149 -12.96 -7.02 2.47
CA PRO A 149 -13.47 -8.38 2.71
C PRO A 149 -14.41 -8.44 3.93
N GLY A 150 -15.07 -7.33 4.28
CA GLY A 150 -15.89 -7.20 5.49
C GLY A 150 -15.11 -7.15 6.81
N GLY A 151 -15.81 -7.27 7.94
CA GLY A 151 -15.25 -7.12 9.28
C GLY A 151 -15.16 -5.66 9.77
N GLY A 152 -14.47 -5.45 10.89
CA GLY A 152 -14.27 -4.12 11.48
C GLY A 152 -15.58 -3.43 11.84
N VAL A 153 -15.70 -2.16 11.46
CA VAL A 153 -16.93 -1.36 11.60
C VAL A 153 -18.16 -1.98 10.92
N GLY A 154 -17.98 -2.90 9.96
CA GLY A 154 -19.07 -3.63 9.32
C GLY A 154 -19.75 -4.67 10.22
N THR A 155 -19.06 -5.15 11.27
CA THR A 155 -19.63 -6.08 12.26
C THR A 155 -19.75 -5.46 13.65
N ARG A 156 -18.94 -4.44 13.93
CA ARG A 156 -18.90 -3.74 15.21
C ARG A 156 -18.87 -2.23 14.99
N PRO A 157 -20.01 -1.61 14.66
CA PRO A 157 -20.09 -0.16 14.60
C PRO A 157 -19.61 0.45 15.92
N GLN A 158 -18.72 1.44 15.81
CA GLN A 158 -18.18 2.27 16.88
C GLN A 158 -18.94 3.61 16.99
N THR A 159 -19.52 4.09 15.89
CA THR A 159 -20.36 5.29 15.89
C THR A 159 -21.78 4.97 16.36
N MET A 160 -22.43 5.92 17.03
CA MET A 160 -23.87 5.83 17.30
C MET A 160 -24.63 5.65 15.98
N PRO A 161 -25.52 4.64 15.87
CA PRO A 161 -26.33 4.45 14.68
C PRO A 161 -27.20 5.68 14.39
N ASP A 162 -27.18 6.17 13.16
CA ASP A 162 -28.17 7.13 12.69
C ASP A 162 -29.54 6.40 12.58
N PRO A 163 -30.68 7.06 12.85
CA PRO A 163 -32.00 6.45 12.68
C PRO A 163 -32.27 5.90 11.27
N HIS A 164 -31.59 6.43 10.24
CA HIS A 164 -31.67 5.94 8.87
C HIS A 164 -30.69 4.80 8.56
N ASP A 165 -29.79 4.44 9.48
CA ASP A 165 -28.87 3.32 9.31
C ASP A 165 -29.65 2.00 9.46
N ARG A 166 -29.76 1.24 8.36
CA ARG A 166 -30.62 0.04 8.30
C ARG A 166 -29.93 -1.23 8.79
N TRP A 167 -29.04 -1.15 9.78
CA TRP A 167 -28.28 -2.29 10.32
C TRP A 167 -29.16 -3.49 10.69
N GLN A 168 -30.34 -3.23 11.27
CA GLN A 168 -31.28 -4.28 11.70
C GLN A 168 -31.84 -5.08 10.52
N LEU A 169 -32.04 -4.44 9.36
CA LEU A 169 -32.54 -5.09 8.14
C LEU A 169 -31.40 -5.68 7.32
N SER A 170 -30.26 -5.00 7.24
CA SER A 170 -29.11 -5.43 6.46
C SER A 170 -28.30 -6.55 7.09
N GLY A 171 -28.30 -6.62 8.42
CA GLY A 171 -27.36 -7.45 9.17
C GLY A 171 -25.92 -6.94 9.12
N PRO A 172 -24.99 -7.61 9.81
CA PRO A 172 -23.58 -7.23 9.80
C PRO A 172 -22.91 -7.57 8.46
N LEU A 173 -21.95 -6.75 8.04
CA LEU A 173 -21.02 -7.09 6.96
C LEU A 173 -19.87 -7.95 7.52
N GLU A 174 -20.14 -9.24 7.67
CA GLU A 174 -19.19 -10.22 8.19
C GLU A 174 -17.90 -10.32 7.38
N ILE A 175 -16.86 -10.89 7.99
CA ILE A 175 -15.63 -11.23 7.26
C ILE A 175 -15.97 -12.28 6.20
N ASN A 176 -15.78 -11.91 4.94
CA ASN A 176 -15.86 -12.84 3.81
C ASN A 176 -14.50 -13.52 3.62
N CYS A 177 -14.31 -14.68 4.27
CA CYS A 177 -13.10 -15.49 4.09
C CYS A 177 -12.86 -15.90 2.62
N LEU A 178 -13.94 -16.04 1.86
CA LEU A 178 -13.91 -16.49 0.47
C LEU A 178 -13.40 -15.41 -0.49
N SER A 179 -13.46 -14.13 -0.11
CA SER A 179 -12.86 -13.04 -0.90
C SER A 179 -11.39 -13.27 -1.23
N CYS A 180 -10.66 -13.95 -0.34
CA CYS A 180 -9.26 -14.31 -0.56
C CYS A 180 -9.09 -15.79 -0.88
N HIS A 181 -9.81 -16.66 -0.18
CA HIS A 181 -9.49 -18.08 -0.17
C HIS A 181 -10.19 -18.92 -1.25
N ASP A 182 -11.28 -18.44 -1.84
CA ASP A 182 -12.03 -19.23 -2.81
C ASP A 182 -11.29 -19.28 -4.16
N ALA A 183 -10.92 -20.47 -4.59
CA ALA A 183 -10.27 -20.75 -5.86
C ALA A 183 -11.27 -21.14 -6.95
N ASP A 184 -12.59 -21.19 -6.66
CA ASP A 184 -13.58 -21.48 -7.69
C ASP A 184 -13.55 -20.37 -8.76
N PRO A 185 -13.42 -20.71 -10.06
CA PRO A 185 -13.39 -19.73 -11.14
C PRO A 185 -14.72 -18.97 -11.30
N ARG A 186 -15.81 -19.46 -10.71
CA ARG A 186 -17.13 -18.80 -10.70
C ARG A 186 -17.27 -17.77 -9.57
N HIS A 187 -16.31 -17.68 -8.63
CA HIS A 187 -16.35 -16.65 -7.59
C HIS A 187 -16.21 -15.26 -8.22
N ASP A 188 -17.18 -14.40 -7.97
CA ASP A 188 -17.22 -13.02 -8.44
C ASP A 188 -17.25 -12.04 -7.26
N GLN A 189 -16.12 -11.40 -7.01
CA GLN A 189 -15.98 -10.42 -5.94
C GLN A 189 -16.72 -9.09 -6.23
N ALA A 190 -17.04 -8.79 -7.50
CA ALA A 190 -17.78 -7.57 -7.85
C ALA A 190 -19.21 -7.60 -7.27
N LEU A 191 -19.80 -8.80 -7.14
CA LEU A 191 -21.12 -8.99 -6.51
C LEU A 191 -21.12 -8.56 -5.05
N PHE A 192 -19.99 -8.63 -4.33
CA PHE A 192 -19.89 -8.14 -2.96
C PHE A 192 -20.23 -6.65 -2.87
N GLY A 193 -19.64 -5.85 -3.77
CA GLY A 193 -19.92 -4.41 -3.85
C GLY A 193 -21.36 -4.10 -4.29
N GLN A 194 -21.92 -4.91 -5.19
CA GLN A 194 -23.33 -4.79 -5.58
C GLN A 194 -24.27 -5.03 -4.40
N GLN A 195 -24.02 -6.09 -3.61
CA GLN A 195 -24.82 -6.39 -2.42
C GLN A 195 -24.70 -5.28 -1.36
N ILE A 196 -23.52 -4.70 -1.17
CA ILE A 196 -23.35 -3.54 -0.28
C ILE A 196 -24.17 -2.34 -0.77
N GLY A 197 -24.16 -2.07 -2.08
CA GLY A 197 -25.00 -1.02 -2.69
C GLY A 197 -26.49 -1.26 -2.45
N MET A 198 -26.93 -2.52 -2.48
CA MET A 198 -28.31 -2.94 -2.19
C MET A 198 -28.66 -2.97 -0.69
N HIS A 199 -27.71 -2.60 0.18
CA HIS A 199 -27.78 -2.74 1.63
C HIS A 199 -27.92 -4.20 2.12
N ASN A 200 -27.49 -5.18 1.33
CA ASN A 200 -27.64 -6.60 1.61
C ASN A 200 -26.40 -7.17 2.36
N PHE A 201 -26.00 -6.55 3.46
CA PHE A 201 -24.71 -6.84 4.10
C PHE A 201 -24.52 -8.30 4.51
N ARG A 202 -25.51 -8.92 5.17
CA ARG A 202 -25.43 -10.34 5.58
C ARG A 202 -25.41 -11.32 4.39
N TRP A 203 -25.91 -10.92 3.23
CA TRP A 203 -25.96 -11.77 2.03
C TRP A 203 -24.72 -11.61 1.13
N ALA A 204 -23.91 -10.58 1.37
CA ALA A 204 -22.82 -10.18 0.49
C ALA A 204 -21.82 -11.31 0.23
N ALA A 205 -21.43 -12.07 1.26
CA ALA A 205 -20.50 -13.17 1.11
C ALA A 205 -21.09 -14.35 0.31
N THR A 206 -22.37 -14.66 0.51
CA THR A 206 -23.03 -15.74 -0.24
C THR A 206 -23.09 -15.40 -1.73
N ALA A 207 -23.43 -14.15 -2.06
CA ALA A 207 -23.54 -13.68 -3.43
C ALA A 207 -22.24 -13.78 -4.23
N THR A 208 -21.06 -13.77 -3.60
CA THR A 208 -19.79 -13.89 -4.33
C THR A 208 -19.49 -15.32 -4.77
N THR A 209 -20.18 -16.31 -4.21
CA THR A 209 -19.88 -17.73 -4.41
C THR A 209 -20.65 -18.34 -5.56
N ALA A 210 -20.23 -19.52 -5.99
CA ALA A 210 -20.97 -20.32 -6.95
C ALA A 210 -22.16 -21.10 -6.35
N LEU A 211 -22.47 -20.90 -5.07
CA LEU A 211 -23.48 -21.68 -4.36
C LEU A 211 -24.92 -21.25 -4.70
N GLY A 212 -25.12 -19.99 -5.06
CA GLY A 212 -26.45 -19.44 -5.29
C GLY A 212 -26.40 -17.95 -5.62
N MET A 213 -27.58 -17.41 -5.93
CA MET A 213 -27.79 -15.97 -6.18
C MET A 213 -28.61 -15.34 -5.06
N VAL A 214 -28.50 -14.02 -4.92
CA VAL A 214 -29.30 -13.26 -3.93
C VAL A 214 -30.36 -12.44 -4.67
N GLU A 215 -31.61 -12.63 -4.27
CA GLU A 215 -32.75 -11.86 -4.80
C GLU A 215 -33.29 -10.89 -3.75
N GLY A 216 -33.72 -9.72 -4.21
CA GLY A 216 -34.23 -8.63 -3.37
C GLY A 216 -33.13 -7.71 -2.84
N ALA A 217 -33.54 -6.55 -2.33
CA ALA A 217 -32.64 -5.56 -1.78
C ALA A 217 -33.25 -4.89 -0.55
N VAL A 218 -32.46 -4.76 0.51
CA VAL A 218 -32.89 -4.06 1.72
C VAL A 218 -33.14 -2.58 1.43
N GLN A 219 -32.42 -1.98 0.48
CA GLN A 219 -32.64 -0.58 0.08
C GLN A 219 -34.06 -0.32 -0.46
N ASP A 220 -34.70 -1.33 -1.07
CA ASP A 220 -36.02 -1.19 -1.69
C ASP A 220 -37.16 -1.20 -0.65
N LEU A 221 -36.86 -1.58 0.60
CA LEU A 221 -37.83 -1.58 1.68
C LEU A 221 -38.08 -0.16 2.23
N PRO A 222 -39.29 0.17 2.68
CA PRO A 222 -39.56 1.41 3.42
C PRO A 222 -38.72 1.50 4.71
N ASP A 223 -38.38 2.71 5.14
CA ASP A 223 -37.67 2.93 6.43
C ASP A 223 -38.45 2.39 7.64
N THR A 224 -39.78 2.35 7.54
CA THR A 224 -40.69 1.86 8.59
C THR A 224 -41.00 0.37 8.49
N TRP A 225 -40.37 -0.36 7.56
CA TRP A 225 -40.70 -1.76 7.29
C TRP A 225 -40.46 -2.64 8.53
N GLN A 226 -41.44 -3.48 8.84
CA GLN A 226 -41.39 -4.48 9.90
C GLN A 226 -41.67 -5.88 9.35
N PRO A 227 -41.18 -6.95 10.03
CA PRO A 227 -41.54 -8.32 9.66
C PRO A 227 -43.05 -8.53 9.59
N GLY A 228 -43.55 -8.86 8.39
CA GLY A 228 -44.99 -9.03 8.11
C GLY A 228 -45.58 -7.98 7.18
N ASP A 229 -44.88 -6.86 6.96
CA ASP A 229 -45.25 -5.85 5.97
C ASP A 229 -45.08 -6.36 4.53
N GLN A 230 -45.64 -5.61 3.56
CA GLN A 230 -45.39 -5.88 2.14
C GLN A 230 -43.91 -5.68 1.78
N GLY A 231 -43.39 -6.54 0.91
CA GLY A 231 -41.95 -6.61 0.60
C GLY A 231 -41.25 -7.63 1.50
N GLN A 232 -40.30 -8.36 0.93
CA GLN A 232 -39.53 -9.38 1.63
C GLN A 232 -38.08 -8.94 1.77
N LEU A 233 -37.45 -9.32 2.89
CA LEU A 233 -36.01 -9.26 3.01
C LEU A 233 -35.37 -10.07 1.88
N PRO A 234 -34.12 -9.74 1.50
CA PRO A 234 -33.41 -10.53 0.51
C PRO A 234 -33.35 -12.00 0.91
N ARG A 235 -33.35 -12.86 -0.10
CA ARG A 235 -33.21 -14.31 0.07
C ARG A 235 -32.14 -14.86 -0.86
N VAL A 236 -31.61 -16.00 -0.49
CA VAL A 236 -30.72 -16.78 -1.36
C VAL A 236 -31.55 -17.76 -2.17
N ILE A 237 -31.25 -17.86 -3.46
CA ILE A 237 -31.63 -18.99 -4.30
C ILE A 237 -30.37 -19.82 -4.51
N TYR A 238 -30.25 -20.88 -3.73
CA TYR A 238 -29.16 -21.83 -3.86
C TYR A 238 -29.36 -22.74 -5.08
N ASP A 239 -28.24 -23.15 -5.68
CA ASP A 239 -28.19 -24.23 -6.67
C ASP A 239 -28.14 -25.57 -5.92
N ASP A 240 -29.25 -26.31 -5.93
CA ASP A 240 -29.36 -27.65 -5.34
C ASP A 240 -28.25 -28.60 -5.82
N GLY A 241 -27.74 -28.40 -7.06
CA GLY A 241 -26.65 -29.19 -7.62
C GLY A 241 -25.30 -29.00 -6.93
N GLN A 242 -25.14 -27.95 -6.10
CA GLN A 242 -23.92 -27.73 -5.32
C GLN A 242 -23.93 -28.50 -3.98
N PHE A 243 -25.08 -29.06 -3.57
CA PHE A 243 -25.23 -29.80 -2.31
C PHE A 243 -25.08 -31.31 -2.55
N LEU A 244 -24.20 -31.93 -1.78
CA LEU A 244 -23.99 -33.37 -1.77
C LEU A 244 -25.16 -34.08 -1.06
N PRO A 245 -25.35 -35.41 -1.26
CA PRO A 245 -26.43 -36.17 -0.62
C PRO A 245 -26.43 -36.13 0.92
N ASP A 246 -25.30 -35.78 1.54
CA ASP A 246 -25.17 -35.58 2.99
C ASP A 246 -25.32 -34.11 3.42
N ASN A 247 -25.91 -33.27 2.58
CA ASN A 247 -26.19 -31.84 2.81
C ASN A 247 -24.94 -30.98 3.06
N LYS A 248 -23.81 -31.38 2.48
CA LYS A 248 -22.55 -30.62 2.50
C LYS A 248 -22.29 -30.00 1.14
N VAL A 249 -21.50 -28.92 1.12
CA VAL A 249 -20.96 -28.33 -0.10
C VAL A 249 -19.46 -28.55 -0.18
N ILE A 250 -18.90 -28.42 -1.38
CA ILE A 250 -17.45 -28.40 -1.60
C ILE A 250 -17.04 -26.96 -1.90
N LEU A 251 -16.28 -26.35 -1.00
CA LEU A 251 -15.65 -25.05 -1.23
C LEU A 251 -14.20 -25.24 -1.66
N GLN A 252 -13.77 -24.54 -2.71
CA GLN A 252 -12.41 -24.61 -3.22
C GLN A 252 -11.48 -23.66 -2.44
N ILE A 253 -11.36 -23.86 -1.13
CA ILE A 253 -10.54 -23.02 -0.26
C ILE A 253 -9.05 -23.40 -0.38
N THR A 254 -8.20 -22.43 -0.70
CA THR A 254 -6.74 -22.62 -0.83
C THR A 254 -5.93 -21.71 0.08
N ARG A 255 -4.79 -22.22 0.58
CA ARG A 255 -3.77 -21.40 1.25
C ARG A 255 -2.82 -20.72 0.26
N GLN A 256 -2.68 -21.27 -0.94
CA GLN A 256 -1.98 -20.61 -2.04
C GLN A 256 -2.99 -19.73 -2.79
N ILE A 257 -3.25 -18.54 -2.25
CA ILE A 257 -4.27 -17.62 -2.79
C ILE A 257 -3.90 -17.17 -4.23
N PRO A 258 -4.81 -17.25 -5.22
CA PRO A 258 -4.60 -16.69 -6.55
C PRO A 258 -4.40 -15.16 -6.52
N ASN A 259 -3.54 -14.64 -7.38
CA ASN A 259 -3.20 -13.21 -7.40
C ASN A 259 -4.40 -12.32 -7.70
N GLU A 260 -5.33 -12.83 -8.50
CA GLU A 260 -6.55 -12.15 -8.92
C GLU A 260 -7.43 -11.75 -7.73
N ARG A 261 -7.40 -12.53 -6.63
CA ARG A 261 -8.14 -12.22 -5.40
C ARG A 261 -7.59 -10.96 -4.73
N CYS A 262 -6.27 -10.82 -4.68
CA CYS A 262 -5.61 -9.62 -4.18
C CYS A 262 -5.78 -8.44 -5.15
N LEU A 263 -5.58 -8.69 -6.45
CA LEU A 263 -5.58 -7.66 -7.47
C LEU A 263 -6.97 -7.05 -7.69
N PHE A 264 -8.07 -7.73 -7.33
CA PHE A 264 -9.39 -7.11 -7.31
C PHE A 264 -9.39 -5.82 -6.48
N CYS A 265 -8.84 -5.85 -5.26
CA CYS A 265 -8.75 -4.69 -4.37
C CYS A 265 -7.47 -3.86 -4.51
N HIS A 266 -6.39 -4.43 -5.06
CA HIS A 266 -5.07 -3.80 -5.09
C HIS A 266 -4.57 -3.37 -6.49
N SER A 267 -5.38 -3.52 -7.54
CA SER A 267 -4.98 -3.08 -8.88
C SER A 267 -4.80 -1.56 -8.96
N VAL A 268 -3.84 -1.18 -9.81
CA VAL A 268 -3.57 0.22 -10.15
C VAL A 268 -3.49 0.36 -11.67
N GLN A 269 -4.09 1.42 -12.19
CA GLN A 269 -4.05 1.79 -13.59
C GLN A 269 -3.57 3.22 -13.74
N LEU A 270 -2.47 3.41 -14.48
CA LEU A 270 -1.99 4.74 -14.83
C LEU A 270 -2.88 5.36 -15.91
N ALA A 271 -3.04 6.69 -15.87
CA ALA A 271 -3.69 7.46 -16.91
C ALA A 271 -3.08 7.14 -18.29
N GLY A 272 -3.93 6.79 -19.26
CA GLY A 272 -3.52 6.39 -20.61
C GLY A 272 -3.00 4.95 -20.75
N ALA A 273 -2.87 4.19 -19.66
CA ALA A 273 -2.53 2.76 -19.73
C ALA A 273 -3.74 1.91 -20.14
N THR A 274 -3.50 0.95 -21.02
CA THR A 274 -4.46 -0.04 -21.51
C THR A 274 -4.08 -1.44 -20.97
N ALA A 275 -4.97 -2.42 -21.13
CA ALA A 275 -4.68 -3.80 -20.78
C ALA A 275 -3.44 -4.36 -21.53
N LEU A 276 -3.13 -3.84 -22.71
CA LEU A 276 -2.04 -4.30 -23.58
C LEU A 276 -0.66 -3.78 -23.17
N ASN A 277 -0.59 -2.65 -22.45
CA ASN A 277 0.66 -2.00 -22.06
C ASN A 277 0.85 -1.93 -20.53
N ARG A 278 0.15 -2.78 -19.78
CA ARG A 278 0.30 -2.88 -18.33
C ARG A 278 1.73 -3.33 -17.96
N SER A 279 2.32 -2.66 -16.96
CA SER A 279 3.56 -3.14 -16.35
C SER A 279 3.27 -4.47 -15.64
N VAL A 280 4.19 -5.42 -15.73
CA VAL A 280 4.06 -6.71 -15.02
C VAL A 280 5.20 -6.77 -14.01
N ASP A 281 4.84 -6.97 -12.75
CA ASP A 281 5.80 -7.22 -11.68
C ASP A 281 6.67 -8.44 -12.02
N VAL A 282 7.99 -8.28 -11.93
CA VAL A 282 8.96 -9.33 -12.29
C VAL A 282 8.76 -10.61 -11.47
N HIS A 283 8.28 -10.51 -10.24
CA HIS A 283 8.05 -11.66 -9.38
C HIS A 283 6.79 -12.43 -9.82
N VAL A 284 5.72 -11.71 -10.13
CA VAL A 284 4.49 -12.32 -10.68
C VAL A 284 4.76 -12.93 -12.04
N ALA A 285 5.53 -12.25 -12.91
CA ALA A 285 5.97 -12.81 -14.18
C ALA A 285 6.82 -14.07 -14.02
N ALA A 286 7.56 -14.20 -12.91
CA ALA A 286 8.32 -15.39 -12.55
C ALA A 286 7.47 -16.49 -11.87
N GLY A 287 6.16 -16.28 -11.73
CA GLY A 287 5.22 -17.25 -11.16
C GLY A 287 4.97 -17.13 -9.66
N MET A 288 5.50 -16.08 -8.99
CA MET A 288 5.20 -15.84 -7.58
C MET A 288 3.76 -15.36 -7.38
N ARG A 289 3.16 -15.82 -6.28
CA ARG A 289 1.88 -15.31 -5.77
C ARG A 289 2.10 -14.16 -4.81
N CYS A 290 1.10 -13.30 -4.66
CA CYS A 290 1.12 -12.19 -3.70
C CYS A 290 1.46 -12.70 -2.29
N VAL A 291 0.85 -13.82 -1.90
CA VAL A 291 1.04 -14.46 -0.59
C VAL A 291 2.42 -15.07 -0.38
N ASP A 292 3.25 -15.21 -1.42
CA ASP A 292 4.62 -15.68 -1.22
C ASP A 292 5.48 -14.62 -0.51
N CYS A 293 5.17 -13.33 -0.72
CA CYS A 293 5.76 -12.17 -0.02
C CYS A 293 4.84 -11.63 1.09
N HIS A 294 3.53 -11.62 0.86
CA HIS A 294 2.52 -11.15 1.81
C HIS A 294 1.98 -12.31 2.67
N ARG A 295 2.86 -12.95 3.46
CA ARG A 295 2.49 -14.06 4.35
C ARG A 295 1.85 -13.58 5.64
N ASN A 296 1.05 -14.44 6.27
CA ASN A 296 0.48 -14.24 7.59
C ASN A 296 0.37 -15.55 8.37
N GLY A 297 0.31 -15.44 9.70
CA GLY A 297 -0.08 -16.54 10.57
C GLY A 297 -1.61 -16.60 10.71
N LEU A 298 -2.07 -17.37 11.71
CA LEU A 298 -3.50 -17.47 12.05
C LEU A 298 -4.13 -16.12 12.44
N ASP A 299 -3.32 -15.17 12.90
CA ASP A 299 -3.74 -13.80 13.22
C ASP A 299 -4.08 -12.94 11.99
N HIS A 300 -3.81 -13.42 10.78
CA HIS A 300 -4.01 -12.67 9.53
C HIS A 300 -3.31 -11.29 9.53
N ARG A 301 -2.23 -11.15 10.30
CA ARG A 301 -1.34 -9.98 10.24
C ARG A 301 -0.41 -10.11 9.02
N ILE A 302 -1.01 -9.92 7.85
CA ILE A 302 -0.33 -9.96 6.54
C ILE A 302 0.92 -9.07 6.55
N SER A 303 2.05 -9.67 6.19
CA SER A 303 3.31 -8.96 5.98
C SER A 303 3.11 -7.88 4.92
N ARG A 304 3.59 -6.69 5.21
CA ARG A 304 3.55 -5.48 4.37
C ARG A 304 4.92 -5.14 3.78
N GLY A 305 5.93 -5.98 4.05
CA GLY A 305 7.22 -6.02 3.35
C GLY A 305 8.19 -4.86 3.62
N TYR A 306 8.19 -4.31 4.84
CA TYR A 306 9.18 -3.30 5.26
C TYR A 306 9.98 -3.77 6.49
N VAL A 307 11.20 -3.27 6.62
CA VAL A 307 12.26 -3.80 7.51
C VAL A 307 11.85 -3.82 8.98
N ASP A 308 11.16 -2.79 9.44
CA ASP A 308 10.78 -2.62 10.85
C ASP A 308 9.39 -3.18 11.17
N GLN A 309 8.85 -4.05 10.31
CA GLN A 309 7.55 -4.66 10.58
C GLN A 309 7.69 -5.85 11.52
N ASP A 310 7.08 -5.75 12.69
CA ASP A 310 6.91 -6.90 13.58
C ASP A 310 5.84 -7.86 13.04
N THR A 311 6.29 -9.05 12.63
CA THR A 311 5.42 -10.18 12.29
C THR A 311 6.00 -11.45 12.91
N THR A 312 5.12 -12.34 13.36
CA THR A 312 5.44 -13.65 13.93
C THR A 312 6.19 -14.60 12.96
N ILE A 313 6.28 -14.24 11.68
CA ILE A 313 6.90 -15.03 10.60
C ILE A 313 8.20 -14.35 10.08
N GLY A 314 8.64 -13.24 10.70
CA GLY A 314 9.78 -12.44 10.24
C GLY A 314 9.44 -11.57 9.02
N PRO A 315 10.03 -10.37 8.88
CA PRO A 315 9.66 -9.45 7.81
C PRO A 315 10.16 -9.97 6.45
N LEU A 316 9.23 -10.27 5.53
CA LEU A 316 9.54 -10.61 4.14
C LEU A 316 9.89 -9.34 3.36
N THR A 317 11.19 -9.02 3.32
CA THR A 317 11.71 -7.81 2.68
C THR A 317 12.51 -8.12 1.41
N CYS A 318 12.78 -7.09 0.60
CA CYS A 318 13.70 -7.19 -0.53
C CYS A 318 15.07 -7.72 -0.09
N GLU A 319 15.61 -7.19 1.03
CA GLU A 319 16.91 -7.58 1.58
C GLU A 319 16.90 -9.04 2.09
N GLY A 320 15.78 -9.46 2.67
CA GLY A 320 15.55 -10.83 3.13
C GLY A 320 15.82 -11.86 2.05
N CYS A 321 15.15 -11.73 0.90
CA CYS A 321 15.34 -12.65 -0.22
C CYS A 321 16.66 -12.41 -0.96
N HIS A 322 16.98 -11.15 -1.30
CA HIS A 322 18.08 -10.86 -2.23
C HIS A 322 19.47 -10.80 -1.59
N LEU A 323 19.56 -10.48 -0.30
CA LEU A 323 20.82 -10.37 0.45
C LEU A 323 21.00 -11.49 1.47
N GLY A 324 19.96 -12.29 1.75
CA GLY A 324 19.97 -13.31 2.79
C GLY A 324 20.12 -12.70 4.19
N LYS A 325 19.63 -11.46 4.38
CA LYS A 325 19.65 -10.75 5.64
C LYS A 325 18.23 -10.37 6.02
N ASP A 326 17.72 -10.95 7.09
CA ASP A 326 16.55 -10.42 7.79
C ASP A 326 16.96 -9.93 9.19
N SER A 327 16.12 -9.09 9.79
CA SER A 327 16.32 -8.58 11.15
C SER A 327 16.12 -9.65 12.22
N SER A 328 15.53 -10.80 11.86
CA SER A 328 15.22 -11.94 12.76
C SER A 328 16.28 -13.04 12.78
N GLY A 329 17.30 -13.00 11.91
CA GLY A 329 18.28 -14.09 11.78
C GLY A 329 17.68 -15.41 11.28
N MET A 330 16.45 -15.41 10.75
CA MET A 330 15.82 -16.60 10.19
C MET A 330 16.25 -16.73 8.72
N ALA A 331 16.54 -17.97 8.32
CA ALA A 331 16.75 -18.27 6.91
C ALA A 331 15.43 -18.07 6.14
N ILE A 332 15.22 -16.87 5.60
CA ILE A 332 14.21 -16.67 4.57
C ILE A 332 14.64 -17.52 3.39
N THR A 333 13.74 -18.38 2.90
CA THR A 333 13.97 -19.10 1.66
C THR A 333 14.33 -18.07 0.60
N ASN A 334 15.55 -18.13 0.05
CA ASN A 334 15.99 -17.22 -1.00
C ASN A 334 15.02 -17.26 -2.21
N LEU A 335 14.13 -18.26 -2.33
CA LEU A 335 13.19 -18.42 -3.46
C LEU A 335 13.91 -18.28 -4.82
N HIS A 336 15.19 -18.66 -4.85
CA HIS A 336 16.11 -18.46 -5.96
C HIS A 336 16.26 -16.98 -6.42
N ALA A 337 16.09 -16.03 -5.51
CA ALA A 337 16.25 -14.62 -5.80
C ALA A 337 17.71 -14.31 -6.15
N PRO A 338 17.96 -13.54 -7.22
CA PRO A 338 19.31 -13.22 -7.64
C PRO A 338 19.98 -12.26 -6.65
N TYR A 339 21.25 -12.50 -6.34
CA TYR A 339 22.04 -11.59 -5.51
C TYR A 339 22.34 -10.27 -6.26
N PRO A 340 21.98 -9.10 -5.70
CA PRO A 340 22.06 -7.84 -6.40
C PRO A 340 23.46 -7.21 -6.25
N ARG A 341 24.32 -7.46 -7.24
CA ARG A 341 25.72 -6.97 -7.22
C ARG A 341 25.88 -5.45 -7.34
N HIS A 342 24.88 -4.74 -7.87
CA HIS A 342 24.86 -3.28 -8.09
C HIS A 342 26.17 -2.69 -8.67
N LYS A 343 26.79 -3.39 -9.65
CA LYS A 343 28.08 -2.97 -10.23
C LYS A 343 28.00 -1.55 -10.78
N GLY A 344 28.90 -0.67 -10.33
CA GLY A 344 28.98 0.72 -10.80
C GLY A 344 28.05 1.71 -10.09
N ILE A 345 27.23 1.25 -9.14
CA ILE A 345 26.41 2.13 -8.28
C ILE A 345 27.17 2.43 -6.98
N PRO A 346 27.45 3.70 -6.66
CA PRO A 346 28.08 4.07 -5.38
C PRO A 346 27.21 3.72 -4.16
N ASN A 347 27.83 3.24 -3.08
CA ASN A 347 27.16 2.78 -1.85
C ASN A 347 26.16 3.79 -1.25
N VAL A 348 26.43 5.10 -1.36
CA VAL A 348 25.52 6.15 -0.89
C VAL A 348 24.10 6.02 -1.46
N HIS A 349 23.93 5.45 -2.65
CA HIS A 349 22.60 5.18 -3.20
C HIS A 349 21.87 4.10 -2.41
N LEU A 350 22.56 3.05 -1.99
CA LEU A 350 21.97 1.95 -1.21
C LEU A 350 21.69 2.39 0.24
N GLU A 351 22.41 3.39 0.73
CA GLU A 351 22.19 4.01 2.04
C GLU A 351 21.02 5.01 2.04
N LYS A 352 20.82 5.76 0.95
CA LYS A 352 19.85 6.86 0.87
C LYS A 352 18.59 6.56 0.06
N LEU A 353 18.61 5.53 -0.79
CA LEU A 353 17.47 5.11 -1.60
C LEU A 353 16.99 3.75 -1.11
N SER A 354 15.67 3.58 -1.09
CA SER A 354 15.07 2.26 -0.95
C SER A 354 15.31 1.41 -2.20
N CYS A 355 15.26 0.08 -2.08
CA CYS A 355 15.30 -0.81 -3.25
C CYS A 355 14.21 -0.43 -4.27
N THR A 356 13.02 -0.10 -3.77
CA THR A 356 11.86 0.26 -4.60
C THR A 356 12.06 1.59 -5.34
N ALA A 357 12.89 2.51 -4.86
CA ALA A 357 13.18 3.76 -5.59
C ALA A 357 13.74 3.50 -6.99
N CYS A 358 14.62 2.50 -7.13
CA CYS A 358 15.18 2.12 -8.42
C CYS A 358 14.35 1.05 -9.14
N HIS A 359 13.61 0.23 -8.38
CA HIS A 359 13.01 -0.99 -8.88
C HIS A 359 11.48 -1.02 -8.95
N SER A 360 10.72 -0.03 -8.49
CA SER A 360 9.25 -0.15 -8.41
C SER A 360 8.49 0.99 -9.07
N GLY A 361 7.35 0.65 -9.66
CA GLY A 361 6.44 1.61 -10.30
C GLY A 361 6.89 2.04 -11.69
N PRO A 362 6.15 2.97 -12.33
CA PRO A 362 6.57 3.57 -13.60
C PRO A 362 7.91 4.29 -13.48
N LEU A 363 8.63 4.40 -14.60
CA LEU A 363 9.82 5.25 -14.67
C LEU A 363 9.40 6.72 -14.55
N PRO A 364 10.13 7.55 -13.77
CA PRO A 364 9.85 8.98 -13.70
C PRO A 364 9.99 9.65 -15.06
N THR A 365 9.02 10.48 -15.39
CA THR A 365 9.06 11.38 -16.56
C THR A 365 9.10 12.83 -16.08
N GLY A 366 8.96 13.81 -16.99
CA GLY A 366 8.89 15.23 -16.62
C GLY A 366 7.75 15.59 -15.67
N ARG A 367 6.70 14.74 -15.55
CA ARG A 367 5.57 14.90 -14.63
C ARG A 367 5.15 13.52 -14.10
N PRO A 368 4.75 13.38 -12.83
CA PRO A 368 4.09 12.14 -12.38
C PRO A 368 2.79 11.92 -13.17
N SER A 369 2.35 10.68 -13.24
CA SER A 369 1.08 10.31 -13.88
C SER A 369 -0.04 10.26 -12.84
N LEU A 370 -1.25 10.59 -13.26
CA LEU A 370 -2.44 10.21 -12.51
C LEU A 370 -2.57 8.69 -12.51
N ALA A 371 -3.04 8.15 -11.39
CA ALA A 371 -3.27 6.73 -11.20
C ALA A 371 -4.63 6.52 -10.58
N ARG A 372 -5.28 5.44 -11.02
CA ARG A 372 -6.51 4.93 -10.45
C ARG A 372 -6.21 3.67 -9.69
N THR A 373 -6.74 3.53 -8.49
CA THR A 373 -6.64 2.32 -7.66
C THR A 373 -8.01 1.68 -7.52
N SER A 374 -8.10 0.35 -7.36
CA SER A 374 -9.39 -0.32 -7.18
C SER A 374 -10.18 0.25 -5.99
N ARG A 375 -9.51 0.50 -4.86
CA ARG A 375 -10.16 1.04 -3.66
C ARG A 375 -10.73 2.44 -3.90
N ALA A 376 -9.96 3.35 -4.49
CA ALA A 376 -10.40 4.73 -4.67
C ALA A 376 -11.34 4.93 -5.87
N HIS A 377 -11.22 4.11 -6.92
CA HIS A 377 -11.88 4.30 -8.23
C HIS A 377 -12.81 3.17 -8.65
N ALA A 378 -13.02 2.19 -7.79
CA ALA A 378 -13.87 1.03 -8.03
C ALA A 378 -13.44 0.13 -9.21
N LEU A 379 -12.15 0.12 -9.57
CA LEU A 379 -11.64 -0.75 -10.65
C LEU A 379 -12.00 -2.21 -10.40
N GLY A 380 -12.39 -2.93 -11.46
CA GLY A 380 -12.87 -4.31 -11.35
C GLY A 380 -14.38 -4.43 -11.12
N THR A 381 -15.09 -3.31 -10.98
CA THR A 381 -16.57 -3.28 -10.91
C THR A 381 -17.16 -2.59 -12.13
N ALA A 382 -18.45 -2.86 -12.42
CA ALA A 382 -19.18 -2.19 -13.48
C ALA A 382 -19.38 -0.68 -13.26
N GLN A 383 -19.19 -0.19 -12.03
CA GLN A 383 -19.36 1.22 -11.65
C GLN A 383 -18.08 2.06 -11.82
N ALA A 384 -16.96 1.44 -12.22
CA ALA A 384 -15.70 2.15 -12.40
C ALA A 384 -15.82 3.20 -13.50
N ASN A 385 -15.59 4.47 -13.17
CA ASN A 385 -15.48 5.52 -14.18
C ASN A 385 -14.23 5.26 -15.05
N ALA A 386 -14.34 5.32 -16.37
CA ALA A 386 -13.24 5.04 -17.32
C ALA A 386 -12.32 6.25 -17.60
N SER A 387 -12.69 7.46 -17.15
CA SER A 387 -11.89 8.66 -17.34
C SER A 387 -10.56 8.62 -16.59
N ALA A 388 -9.50 9.13 -17.21
CA ALA A 388 -8.17 9.21 -16.62
C ALA A 388 -8.03 10.34 -15.58
N VAL A 389 -8.97 11.28 -15.56
CA VAL A 389 -9.00 12.47 -14.67
C VAL A 389 -10.19 12.43 -13.71
N THR A 390 -10.73 11.24 -13.46
CA THR A 390 -11.76 11.09 -12.44
C THR A 390 -11.13 11.28 -11.07
N LEU A 391 -11.84 11.96 -10.18
CA LEU A 391 -11.52 12.00 -8.76
C LEU A 391 -11.68 10.59 -8.15
N PRO A 392 -10.89 10.29 -7.11
CA PRO A 392 -9.86 11.14 -6.55
C PRO A 392 -8.53 11.12 -7.32
N HIS A 393 -7.89 12.27 -7.48
CA HIS A 393 -6.57 12.39 -8.10
C HIS A 393 -5.45 11.83 -7.21
N ILE A 394 -4.81 10.76 -7.71
CA ILE A 394 -3.65 10.13 -7.09
C ILE A 394 -2.47 10.23 -8.05
N TRP A 395 -1.41 10.93 -7.67
CA TRP A 395 -0.21 11.12 -8.49
C TRP A 395 0.88 10.09 -8.15
N MET A 396 1.51 9.49 -9.17
CA MET A 396 2.67 8.62 -9.00
C MET A 396 3.56 8.53 -10.26
N PRO A 397 4.87 8.26 -10.12
CA PRO A 397 5.59 8.10 -8.87
C PRO A 397 6.06 9.45 -8.34
N VAL A 398 5.95 9.67 -7.02
CA VAL A 398 6.55 10.82 -6.33
C VAL A 398 7.65 10.33 -5.40
N PHE A 399 8.89 10.75 -5.64
CA PHE A 399 10.03 10.33 -4.84
C PHE A 399 10.15 11.19 -3.58
N ALA A 400 9.85 10.59 -2.43
CA ALA A 400 9.80 11.29 -1.17
C ALA A 400 10.61 10.60 -0.08
N LYS A 401 11.18 11.39 0.82
CA LYS A 401 11.95 10.91 1.95
C LYS A 401 11.01 10.40 3.04
N ALA A 402 11.24 9.17 3.51
CA ALA A 402 10.48 8.56 4.60
C ALA A 402 11.16 8.81 5.96
N ALA A 403 10.52 8.34 7.03
CA ALA A 403 10.98 8.51 8.42
C ALA A 403 12.33 7.82 8.70
N ASP A 404 12.64 6.73 7.99
CA ASP A 404 13.93 6.03 8.05
C ASP A 404 15.07 6.80 7.34
N GLY A 405 14.76 7.95 6.74
CA GLY A 405 15.70 8.80 6.04
C GLY A 405 16.01 8.38 4.59
N LYS A 406 15.45 7.27 4.10
CA LYS A 406 15.59 6.83 2.70
C LYS A 406 14.51 7.45 1.81
N ILE A 407 14.80 7.54 0.51
CA ILE A 407 13.85 7.98 -0.50
C ILE A 407 13.10 6.77 -1.06
N TYR A 408 11.78 6.88 -1.11
CA TYR A 408 10.86 5.89 -1.67
C TYR A 408 10.07 6.49 -2.83
N PRO A 409 9.65 5.69 -3.82
CA PRO A 409 8.57 6.10 -4.71
C PRO A 409 7.26 6.01 -3.93
N ASN A 410 6.41 7.02 -4.06
CA ASN A 410 5.15 7.13 -3.36
C ASN A 410 4.02 7.44 -4.34
N ARG A 411 2.80 7.13 -3.91
CA ARG A 411 1.59 7.78 -4.38
C ARG A 411 1.37 9.05 -3.55
N LEU A 412 0.78 10.06 -4.17
CA LEU A 412 0.54 11.36 -3.58
C LEU A 412 -0.90 11.79 -3.83
N VAL A 413 -1.55 12.30 -2.79
CA VAL A 413 -2.86 12.95 -2.85
C VAL A 413 -2.73 14.34 -2.25
N TRP A 414 -3.19 15.36 -2.99
CA TRP A 414 -3.39 16.68 -2.41
C TRP A 414 -4.78 16.73 -1.76
N PRO A 415 -4.87 17.04 -0.46
CA PRO A 415 -6.16 17.20 0.17
C PRO A 415 -6.81 18.51 -0.28
N ALA A 416 -8.12 18.46 -0.51
CA ALA A 416 -8.96 19.64 -0.69
C ALA A 416 -10.26 19.43 0.10
N TYR A 417 -10.61 20.30 1.05
CA TYR A 417 -11.84 20.14 1.84
C TYR A 417 -12.18 21.41 2.65
N TRP A 418 -13.45 21.54 3.00
CA TRP A 418 -13.96 22.58 3.90
C TRP A 418 -13.82 22.13 5.36
N ALA A 419 -13.50 23.05 6.25
CA ALA A 419 -13.31 22.77 7.66
C ALA A 419 -13.69 23.97 8.53
N ARG A 420 -13.75 23.76 9.84
CA ARG A 420 -13.75 24.81 10.85
C ARG A 420 -12.49 24.74 11.71
N LEU A 421 -12.05 25.88 12.23
CA LEU A 421 -10.94 25.93 13.19
C LEU A 421 -11.45 25.92 14.63
N ASP A 422 -10.89 25.04 15.44
CA ASP A 422 -11.09 24.98 16.89
C ASP A 422 -9.73 25.02 17.59
N GLY A 423 -9.36 26.18 18.15
CA GLY A 423 -7.96 26.50 18.39
C GLY A 423 -7.14 26.36 17.10
N ASP A 424 -6.12 25.49 17.14
CA ASP A 424 -5.28 25.06 16.01
C ASP A 424 -5.77 23.79 15.31
N ALA A 425 -6.83 23.14 15.83
CA ALA A 425 -7.37 21.93 15.26
C ALA A 425 -8.24 22.24 14.04
N VAL A 426 -7.98 21.52 12.94
CA VAL A 426 -8.80 21.55 11.72
C VAL A 426 -9.83 20.44 11.82
N ILE A 427 -11.11 20.81 11.86
CA ILE A 427 -12.23 19.87 11.95
C ILE A 427 -12.98 19.92 10.62
N PRO A 428 -12.90 18.89 9.77
CA PRO A 428 -13.51 18.94 8.44
C PRO A 428 -15.03 18.99 8.51
N ILE A 429 -15.64 19.62 7.51
CA ILE A 429 -17.09 19.72 7.33
C ILE A 429 -17.46 18.78 6.19
N ARG A 430 -18.48 17.92 6.39
CA ARG A 430 -18.93 16.99 5.35
C ARG A 430 -19.47 17.74 4.11
N PRO A 431 -19.18 17.25 2.89
CA PRO A 431 -19.67 17.85 1.64
C PRO A 431 -21.17 18.12 1.59
N GLU A 432 -22.01 17.23 2.10
CA GLU A 432 -23.47 17.37 2.11
C GLU A 432 -23.88 18.68 2.80
N LEU A 433 -23.28 18.96 3.96
CA LEU A 433 -23.58 20.14 4.75
C LEU A 433 -23.07 21.42 4.08
N VAL A 434 -21.94 21.36 3.38
CA VAL A 434 -21.45 22.48 2.56
C VAL A 434 -22.42 22.76 1.41
N ARG A 435 -22.96 21.74 0.74
CA ARG A 435 -23.97 21.92 -0.32
C ARG A 435 -25.27 22.50 0.22
N GLU A 436 -25.74 22.02 1.38
CA GLU A 436 -26.95 22.53 2.04
C GLU A 436 -26.84 24.04 2.34
N VAL A 437 -25.68 24.49 2.81
CA VAL A 437 -25.47 25.89 3.23
C VAL A 437 -25.08 26.81 2.07
N ALA A 438 -24.17 26.34 1.20
CA ALA A 438 -23.45 27.16 0.24
C ALA A 438 -23.55 26.66 -1.21
N GLY A 439 -24.40 25.66 -1.50
CA GLY A 439 -24.52 25.05 -2.83
C GLY A 439 -24.80 26.03 -3.97
N ARG A 440 -25.46 27.17 -3.70
CA ARG A 440 -25.72 28.23 -4.68
C ARG A 440 -24.45 28.87 -5.28
N PHE A 441 -23.31 28.75 -4.59
CA PHE A 441 -22.01 29.27 -5.02
C PHE A 441 -21.09 28.19 -5.61
N LEU A 442 -21.55 26.93 -5.62
CA LEU A 442 -20.79 25.80 -6.11
C LEU A 442 -21.27 25.39 -7.51
N PRO A 443 -20.42 24.74 -8.33
CA PRO A 443 -20.85 24.20 -9.61
C PRO A 443 -21.98 23.18 -9.47
N HIS A 444 -22.95 23.24 -10.38
CA HIS A 444 -24.13 22.35 -10.38
C HIS A 444 -23.97 21.23 -11.42
N GLY A 445 -24.58 20.07 -11.17
CA GLY A 445 -24.30 18.78 -11.83
C GLY A 445 -24.41 18.69 -13.36
N LEU A 446 -24.87 19.72 -14.07
CA LEU A 446 -24.82 19.78 -15.55
C LEU A 446 -23.50 20.36 -16.09
N GLN A 447 -22.63 20.90 -15.24
CA GLN A 447 -21.34 21.49 -15.63
C GLN A 447 -20.15 20.51 -15.55
N MET A 448 -20.37 19.27 -15.12
CA MET A 448 -19.31 18.27 -14.89
C MET A 448 -19.53 17.04 -15.77
N ASP A 449 -19.02 17.09 -17.01
CA ASP A 449 -19.08 15.95 -17.95
C ASP A 449 -18.29 14.73 -17.46
N VAL A 450 -17.28 14.99 -16.62
CA VAL A 450 -16.43 14.00 -15.95
C VAL A 450 -16.30 14.43 -14.49
N PRO A 451 -16.36 13.50 -13.52
CA PRO A 451 -16.12 13.79 -12.11
C PRO A 451 -14.64 14.13 -11.84
N ASP A 452 -14.16 15.26 -12.36
CA ASP A 452 -12.85 15.88 -12.13
C ASP A 452 -13.02 17.04 -11.12
N TRP A 453 -11.97 17.81 -10.84
CA TRP A 453 -12.05 19.03 -10.04
C TRP A 453 -13.05 20.04 -10.62
N PRO A 454 -13.90 20.65 -9.78
CA PRO A 454 -14.57 21.89 -10.16
C PRO A 454 -13.54 23.00 -10.37
N ARG A 455 -13.89 23.99 -11.18
CA ARG A 455 -13.11 25.21 -11.33
C ARG A 455 -13.63 26.27 -10.36
N LEU A 456 -13.05 26.33 -9.16
CA LEU A 456 -13.39 27.32 -8.14
C LEU A 456 -12.49 28.53 -8.24
N SER A 457 -13.08 29.72 -8.35
CA SER A 457 -12.36 30.98 -8.23
C SER A 457 -12.13 31.36 -6.77
N SER A 458 -11.21 32.29 -6.53
CA SER A 458 -11.03 32.90 -5.20
C SER A 458 -12.32 33.55 -4.67
N GLN A 459 -13.17 34.07 -5.57
CA GLN A 459 -14.46 34.65 -5.20
C GLN A 459 -15.46 33.58 -4.76
N ASP A 460 -15.51 32.42 -5.42
CA ASP A 460 -16.39 31.31 -5.03
C ASP A 460 -16.02 30.82 -3.62
N VAL A 461 -14.72 30.67 -3.36
CA VAL A 461 -14.25 30.27 -2.02
C VAL A 461 -14.63 31.29 -0.96
N GLN A 462 -14.44 32.58 -1.24
CA GLN A 462 -14.85 33.65 -0.33
C GLN A 462 -16.36 33.60 -0.01
N GLN A 463 -17.21 33.38 -1.02
CA GLN A 463 -18.66 33.31 -0.85
C GLN A 463 -19.11 32.08 -0.05
N VAL A 464 -18.47 30.92 -0.28
CA VAL A 464 -18.76 29.71 0.51
C VAL A 464 -18.33 29.88 1.96
N LEU A 465 -17.15 30.45 2.22
CA LEU A 465 -16.69 30.72 3.59
C LEU A 465 -17.64 31.70 4.31
N GLN A 466 -18.08 32.76 3.64
CA GLN A 466 -19.03 33.70 4.21
C GLN A 466 -20.37 33.02 4.54
N ALA A 467 -20.88 32.18 3.62
CA ALA A 467 -22.13 31.45 3.86
C ALA A 467 -22.03 30.48 5.05
N LEU A 468 -20.86 29.86 5.26
CA LEU A 468 -20.60 29.03 6.43
C LEU A 468 -20.54 29.87 7.72
N GLU A 469 -19.90 31.04 7.71
CA GLU A 469 -19.92 31.96 8.87
C GLU A 469 -21.36 32.38 9.21
N ASP A 470 -22.14 32.77 8.20
CA ASP A 470 -23.54 33.19 8.34
C ASP A 470 -24.43 32.07 8.87
N ALA A 471 -24.11 30.80 8.56
CA ALA A 471 -24.78 29.61 9.08
C ALA A 471 -24.30 29.19 10.48
N GLY A 472 -23.38 29.94 11.09
CA GLY A 472 -22.92 29.73 12.47
C GLY A 472 -21.69 28.82 12.60
N PHE A 473 -21.00 28.46 11.51
CA PHE A 473 -19.73 27.75 11.62
C PHE A 473 -18.64 28.72 12.13
N LEU A 474 -17.98 28.34 13.23
CA LEU A 474 -16.91 29.15 13.81
C LEU A 474 -15.64 29.06 12.96
N ARG A 475 -15.16 30.20 12.45
CA ARG A 475 -13.89 30.32 11.69
C ARG A 475 -13.77 29.23 10.60
N PRO A 476 -14.69 29.22 9.61
CA PRO A 476 -14.62 28.27 8.52
C PRO A 476 -13.39 28.55 7.66
N VAL A 477 -12.81 27.49 7.14
CA VAL A 477 -11.62 27.52 6.30
C VAL A 477 -11.76 26.55 5.15
N TYR A 478 -11.02 26.83 4.08
CA TYR A 478 -10.87 25.90 2.98
C TYR A 478 -9.42 25.44 2.89
N ILE A 479 -9.20 24.14 2.89
CA ILE A 479 -7.89 23.54 2.75
C ILE A 479 -7.73 23.09 1.31
N THR A 480 -6.66 23.52 0.63
CA THR A 480 -6.32 23.04 -0.71
C THR A 480 -4.89 23.43 -1.11
N GLY A 481 -4.24 22.62 -1.94
CA GLY A 481 -2.95 22.95 -2.56
C GLY A 481 -1.83 23.29 -1.58
N GLY A 482 -1.75 22.64 -0.42
CA GLY A 482 -0.72 22.95 0.59
C GLY A 482 -1.07 24.10 1.54
N ARG A 483 -2.25 24.71 1.39
CA ARG A 483 -2.60 25.96 2.06
C ARG A 483 -3.94 25.88 2.79
N LEU A 484 -4.10 26.78 3.75
CA LEU A 484 -5.35 27.10 4.41
C LEU A 484 -5.82 28.47 3.92
N TYR A 485 -7.08 28.55 3.51
CA TYR A 485 -7.76 29.77 3.09
C TYR A 485 -8.81 30.15 4.13
N SER A 486 -8.83 31.41 4.54
CA SER A 486 -9.75 31.95 5.55
C SER A 486 -10.19 33.37 5.20
N LEU A 487 -11.23 33.87 5.87
CA LEU A 487 -11.64 35.27 5.76
C LEU A 487 -10.95 36.12 6.83
N LYS A 488 -10.34 37.23 6.41
CA LYS A 488 -9.89 38.31 7.29
C LYS A 488 -10.51 39.62 6.82
N ALA A 489 -11.34 40.23 7.67
CA ALA A 489 -12.12 41.42 7.34
C ALA A 489 -12.92 41.27 6.01
N GLY A 490 -13.51 40.09 5.82
CA GLY A 490 -14.29 39.76 4.63
C GLY A 490 -13.47 39.49 3.37
N GLN A 491 -12.13 39.54 3.41
CA GLN A 491 -11.26 39.21 2.28
C GLN A 491 -10.62 37.83 2.45
N LEU A 492 -10.49 37.10 1.33
CA LEU A 492 -9.82 35.81 1.31
C LEU A 492 -8.31 36.00 1.50
N VAL A 493 -7.76 35.33 2.52
CA VAL A 493 -6.32 35.23 2.75
C VAL A 493 -5.91 33.76 2.75
N SER A 494 -4.64 33.50 2.43
CA SER A 494 -4.11 32.13 2.48
C SER A 494 -2.73 32.04 3.09
N GLU A 495 -2.45 30.93 3.77
CA GLU A 495 -1.14 30.62 4.34
C GLU A 495 -0.79 29.13 4.20
N PRO A 496 0.50 28.76 4.11
CA PRO A 496 0.90 27.35 4.18
C PRO A 496 0.43 26.71 5.49
N HIS A 497 -0.17 25.53 5.41
CA HIS A 497 -0.73 24.87 6.60
C HIS A 497 -0.49 23.36 6.59
N GLN A 498 -0.25 22.77 7.76
CA GLN A 498 0.03 21.33 7.89
C GLN A 498 -1.10 20.47 7.33
N ALA A 499 -2.36 20.85 7.58
CA ALA A 499 -3.53 20.12 7.13
C ALA A 499 -3.74 20.12 5.59
N GLY A 500 -3.07 21.04 4.88
CA GLY A 500 -3.07 21.11 3.41
C GLY A 500 -1.91 20.36 2.76
N ARG A 501 -0.96 19.84 3.55
CA ARG A 501 0.19 19.09 3.01
C ARG A 501 -0.30 17.83 2.28
N PRO A 502 0.39 17.41 1.22
CA PRO A 502 0.00 16.22 0.50
C PRO A 502 0.15 14.98 1.39
N TYR A 503 -0.77 14.03 1.26
CA TYR A 503 -0.68 12.72 1.88
C TYR A 503 0.10 11.78 0.95
N LEU A 504 1.13 11.11 1.48
CA LEU A 504 1.98 10.20 0.72
C LEU A 504 1.96 8.80 1.33
N TRP A 505 1.96 7.78 0.47
CA TRP A 505 2.19 6.41 0.90
C TRP A 505 3.08 5.65 -0.09
N PRO A 506 3.95 4.74 0.41
CA PRO A 506 4.93 4.06 -0.43
C PRO A 506 4.32 3.20 -1.53
N LEU A 507 5.04 3.13 -2.64
CA LEU A 507 4.85 2.19 -3.72
C LEU A 507 5.93 1.11 -3.66
N ALA A 508 5.52 -0.16 -3.69
CA ALA A 508 6.40 -1.33 -3.64
C ALA A 508 5.93 -2.46 -4.58
N HIS A 509 5.24 -2.08 -5.66
CA HIS A 509 4.69 -3.00 -6.67
C HIS A 509 5.14 -2.57 -8.06
N ASP A 510 4.75 -3.31 -9.09
CA ASP A 510 5.25 -3.16 -10.45
C ASP A 510 6.77 -3.21 -10.46
N VAL A 511 7.33 -4.19 -9.72
CA VAL A 511 8.77 -4.32 -9.56
C VAL A 511 9.38 -4.70 -10.90
N ARG A 512 10.34 -3.89 -11.35
CA ARG A 512 11.04 -4.05 -12.62
C ARG A 512 12.36 -4.82 -12.42
N PRO A 513 12.78 -5.61 -13.43
CA PRO A 513 14.07 -6.32 -13.38
C PRO A 513 15.25 -5.34 -13.39
N ALA A 514 16.43 -5.82 -12.96
CA ALA A 514 17.64 -5.00 -12.86
C ALA A 514 18.01 -4.24 -14.14
N ARG A 515 17.78 -4.83 -15.33
CA ARG A 515 18.05 -4.19 -16.63
C ARG A 515 17.16 -2.98 -16.94
N SER A 516 16.07 -2.82 -16.21
CA SER A 516 15.09 -1.74 -16.38
C SER A 516 15.04 -0.82 -15.17
N ALA A 517 15.90 -1.04 -14.16
CA ALA A 517 16.00 -0.20 -12.97
C ALA A 517 16.49 1.21 -13.32
N LEU A 518 16.17 2.21 -12.50
CA LEU A 518 16.75 3.54 -12.64
C LEU A 518 18.26 3.48 -12.48
N GLY A 519 18.99 4.12 -13.40
CA GLY A 519 20.45 4.11 -13.41
C GLY A 519 21.06 2.85 -14.04
N ALA A 520 20.25 1.90 -14.53
CA ALA A 520 20.74 0.70 -15.20
C ALA A 520 21.39 1.02 -16.56
N VAL A 521 20.91 2.07 -17.25
CA VAL A 521 21.45 2.51 -18.54
C VAL A 521 22.48 3.61 -18.34
N SER A 522 22.16 4.63 -17.53
CA SER A 522 23.05 5.78 -17.34
C SER A 522 22.85 6.45 -15.99
N CYS A 523 23.92 7.00 -15.40
CA CYS A 523 23.80 7.90 -14.25
C CYS A 523 22.94 9.14 -14.56
N GLN A 524 22.80 9.49 -15.85
CA GLN A 524 21.98 10.62 -16.29
C GLN A 524 20.48 10.38 -16.10
N ASP A 525 20.03 9.13 -15.93
CA ASP A 525 18.63 8.78 -15.65
C ASP A 525 18.10 9.54 -14.42
N CYS A 526 18.98 9.77 -13.44
CA CYS A 526 18.68 10.53 -12.23
C CYS A 526 19.44 11.86 -12.14
N HIS A 527 20.69 11.94 -12.59
CA HIS A 527 21.53 13.13 -12.37
C HIS A 527 21.55 14.16 -13.51
N SER A 528 20.80 13.93 -14.59
CA SER A 528 20.61 14.96 -15.62
C SER A 528 19.73 16.11 -15.12
N LEU A 529 19.96 17.32 -15.60
CA LEU A 529 19.04 18.47 -15.38
C LEU A 529 17.64 18.25 -15.98
N ARG A 530 17.47 17.23 -16.83
CA ARG A 530 16.19 16.82 -17.41
C ARG A 530 15.62 15.55 -16.74
N SER A 531 16.21 15.08 -15.65
CA SER A 531 15.73 13.85 -15.00
C SER A 531 14.37 14.08 -14.34
N GLY A 532 13.42 13.19 -14.61
CA GLY A 532 12.14 13.18 -13.89
C GLY A 532 12.31 12.85 -12.40
N PHE A 533 13.38 12.13 -12.05
CA PHE A 533 13.65 11.71 -10.67
C PHE A 533 13.99 12.88 -9.74
N LEU A 534 14.77 13.87 -10.18
CA LEU A 534 15.14 15.05 -9.36
C LEU A 534 14.32 16.28 -9.73
N PHE A 535 14.09 16.51 -11.02
CA PHE A 535 13.57 17.77 -11.54
C PHE A 535 12.18 17.63 -12.18
N GLY A 536 11.54 16.46 -12.08
CA GLY A 536 10.15 16.28 -12.49
C GLY A 536 9.23 17.29 -11.79
N SER A 537 8.28 17.85 -12.52
CA SER A 537 7.32 18.84 -12.03
C SER A 537 6.11 18.12 -11.42
N VAL A 538 6.01 18.09 -10.10
CA VAL A 538 4.87 17.53 -9.38
C VAL A 538 3.81 18.62 -9.26
N PRO A 539 2.62 18.45 -9.86
CA PRO A 539 1.57 19.46 -9.77
C PRO A 539 1.06 19.61 -8.35
N VAL A 540 0.83 20.86 -7.93
CA VAL A 540 0.01 21.19 -6.76
C VAL A 540 -1.44 21.13 -7.22
N ASP A 541 -2.08 20.01 -6.93
CA ASP A 541 -3.38 19.67 -7.47
C ASP A 541 -4.51 20.13 -6.54
N GLY A 542 -5.60 20.62 -7.10
CA GLY A 542 -6.74 21.13 -6.36
C GLY A 542 -7.72 21.91 -7.24
N PRO A 543 -8.89 22.27 -6.71
CA PRO A 543 -9.96 22.87 -7.51
C PRO A 543 -9.86 24.39 -7.72
N LEU A 544 -8.87 25.06 -7.12
CA LEU A 544 -8.68 26.50 -7.35
C LEU A 544 -8.13 26.76 -8.75
N THR A 545 -8.69 27.75 -9.46
CA THR A 545 -8.25 28.15 -10.81
C THR A 545 -6.96 28.96 -10.85
N GLU A 546 -6.49 29.43 -9.69
CA GLU A 546 -5.23 30.17 -9.52
C GLU A 546 -4.01 29.30 -9.89
N PRO A 547 -2.83 29.86 -10.19
CA PRO A 547 -1.94 29.28 -11.18
C PRO A 547 -1.50 27.85 -10.83
N ASN A 548 -1.41 27.01 -11.87
CA ASN A 548 -0.91 25.64 -11.88
C ASN A 548 0.52 25.54 -11.31
N GLU A 549 0.66 25.67 -9.99
CA GLU A 549 1.92 25.57 -9.29
C GLU A 549 2.44 24.13 -9.43
N CYS A 550 3.74 24.00 -9.66
CA CYS A 550 4.41 22.72 -9.68
C CYS A 550 5.61 22.78 -8.76
N LEU A 551 5.76 21.78 -7.90
CA LEU A 551 6.92 21.60 -7.05
C LEU A 551 7.90 20.63 -7.71
N PRO A 552 9.21 20.92 -7.75
CA PRO A 552 10.18 19.99 -8.29
C PRO A 552 10.29 18.74 -7.40
N MET A 553 10.41 17.56 -8.00
CA MET A 553 10.43 16.25 -7.33
C MET A 553 11.39 16.20 -6.11
N MET A 554 12.55 16.85 -6.23
CA MET A 554 13.55 16.90 -5.18
C MET A 554 13.11 17.57 -3.86
N VAL A 555 12.07 18.42 -3.89
CA VAL A 555 11.47 19.01 -2.67
C VAL A 555 10.88 17.91 -1.80
N PHE A 556 10.20 16.94 -2.40
CA PHE A 556 9.62 15.79 -1.68
C PHE A 556 10.70 14.84 -1.18
N SER A 557 11.80 14.71 -1.93
CA SER A 557 12.97 13.92 -1.52
C SER A 557 13.79 14.55 -0.40
N GLY A 558 13.47 15.78 0.03
CA GLY A 558 14.21 16.50 1.09
C GLY A 558 15.65 16.82 0.69
N LEU A 559 15.91 16.98 -0.61
CA LEU A 559 17.24 17.33 -1.14
C LEU A 559 17.36 18.84 -1.33
N GLU A 560 18.55 19.38 -1.07
CA GLU A 560 18.80 20.82 -1.16
C GLU A 560 18.86 21.31 -2.63
N PRO A 561 17.94 22.19 -3.09
CA PRO A 561 17.82 22.67 -4.47
C PRO A 561 19.13 23.10 -5.13
N ARG A 562 19.92 23.91 -4.42
CA ARG A 562 21.16 24.49 -4.96
C ARG A 562 22.22 23.42 -5.16
N TYR A 563 22.44 22.58 -4.16
CA TYR A 563 23.44 21.52 -4.21
C TYR A 563 23.11 20.51 -5.32
N THR A 564 21.86 20.05 -5.40
CA THR A 564 21.46 19.06 -6.41
C THR A 564 21.59 19.59 -7.83
N ARG A 565 21.25 20.86 -8.07
CA ARG A 565 21.44 21.50 -9.38
C ARG A 565 22.92 21.59 -9.75
N ILE A 566 23.78 22.08 -8.85
CA ILE A 566 25.23 22.16 -9.08
C ILE A 566 25.80 20.76 -9.37
N PHE A 567 25.39 19.77 -8.59
CA PHE A 567 25.85 18.39 -8.80
C PHE A 567 25.39 17.85 -10.15
N ALA A 568 24.13 18.05 -10.55
CA ALA A 568 23.64 17.66 -11.87
C ALA A 568 24.41 18.34 -13.01
N TRP A 569 24.78 19.61 -12.86
CA TRP A 569 25.63 20.33 -13.82
C TRP A 569 27.00 19.66 -14.02
N THR A 570 27.58 19.03 -13.00
CA THR A 570 28.87 18.30 -13.16
C THR A 570 28.78 17.14 -14.15
N PHE A 571 27.59 16.54 -14.34
CA PHE A 571 27.40 15.46 -15.30
C PHE A 571 27.43 15.94 -16.75
N VAL A 572 27.08 17.21 -17.00
CA VAL A 572 27.20 17.85 -18.32
C VAL A 572 28.67 18.01 -18.70
N PHE A 573 29.53 18.38 -17.74
CA PHE A 573 30.95 18.61 -17.98
C PHE A 573 31.83 17.36 -17.85
N ARG A 574 31.27 16.25 -17.37
CA ARG A 574 32.01 15.00 -17.14
C ARG A 574 32.74 14.46 -18.39
N PRO A 575 32.18 14.53 -19.62
CA PRO A 575 32.92 14.14 -20.82
C PRO A 575 34.18 14.99 -21.05
N TYR A 576 34.07 16.31 -20.86
CA TYR A 576 35.23 17.21 -20.98
C TYR A 576 36.27 16.91 -19.92
N LEU A 577 35.87 16.69 -18.67
CA LEU A 577 36.80 16.31 -17.61
C LEU A 577 37.55 15.01 -17.96
N LYS A 578 36.85 14.00 -18.49
CA LYS A 578 37.49 12.76 -18.96
C LYS A 578 38.49 13.01 -20.08
N LEU A 579 38.13 13.83 -21.08
CA LEU A 579 39.02 14.19 -22.18
C LEU A 579 40.24 14.98 -21.70
N THR A 580 40.05 15.91 -20.77
CA THR A 580 41.14 16.68 -20.16
C THR A 580 42.08 15.75 -19.39
N VAL A 581 41.55 14.86 -18.55
CA VAL A 581 42.38 13.91 -17.79
C VAL A 581 43.14 12.98 -18.74
N LEU A 582 42.47 12.41 -19.75
CA LEU A 582 43.13 11.56 -20.74
C LEU A 582 44.21 12.33 -21.53
N GLY A 583 43.93 13.58 -21.92
CA GLY A 583 44.88 14.44 -22.61
C GLY A 583 46.10 14.77 -21.74
N VAL A 584 45.89 15.10 -20.46
CA VAL A 584 46.97 15.35 -19.50
C VAL A 584 47.77 14.07 -19.23
N SER A 585 47.11 12.92 -19.06
CA SER A 585 47.78 11.63 -18.89
C SER A 585 48.60 11.25 -20.13
N ALA A 586 48.09 11.47 -21.34
CA ALA A 586 48.81 11.24 -22.58
C ALA A 586 50.02 12.17 -22.72
N LEU A 587 49.89 13.44 -22.31
CA LEU A 587 51.01 14.39 -22.28
C LEU A 587 52.09 13.94 -21.30
N ILE A 588 51.71 13.54 -20.07
CA ILE A 588 52.63 13.01 -19.06
C ILE A 588 53.34 11.76 -19.58
N LEU A 589 52.60 10.81 -20.17
CA LEU A 589 53.18 9.60 -20.77
C LEU A 589 54.13 9.93 -21.92
N GLY A 590 53.79 10.91 -22.76
CA GLY A 590 54.66 11.39 -23.84
C GLY A 590 55.96 11.98 -23.30
N ILE A 591 55.89 12.81 -22.26
CA ILE A 591 57.07 13.37 -21.58
C ILE A 591 57.94 12.24 -20.99
N LEU A 592 57.33 11.29 -20.28
CA LEU A 592 58.04 10.13 -19.72
C LEU A 592 58.70 9.28 -20.81
N ALA A 593 58.03 9.08 -21.95
CA ALA A 593 58.58 8.36 -23.08
C ALA A 593 59.79 9.07 -23.69
N VAL A 594 59.76 10.40 -23.81
CA VAL A 594 60.91 11.19 -24.28
C VAL A 594 62.10 11.05 -23.33
N PHE A 595 61.88 11.13 -22.01
CA PHE A 595 62.94 10.91 -21.03
C PHE A 595 63.52 9.49 -21.10
N LEU A 596 62.66 8.48 -21.28
CA LEU A 596 63.07 7.09 -21.45
C LEU A 596 63.92 6.91 -22.73
N LEU A 597 63.47 7.44 -23.86
CA LEU A 597 64.21 7.39 -25.13
C LEU A 597 65.56 8.09 -25.00
N ARG A 598 65.62 9.24 -24.32
CA ARG A 598 66.87 9.96 -24.06
C ARG A 598 67.82 9.14 -23.19
N ALA A 599 67.31 8.47 -22.15
CA ALA A 599 68.11 7.59 -21.30
C ALA A 599 68.66 6.38 -22.09
N ILE A 600 67.83 5.74 -22.92
CA ILE A 600 68.25 4.65 -23.81
C ILE A 600 69.33 5.13 -24.77
N TYR A 601 69.15 6.30 -25.38
CA TYR A 601 70.15 6.89 -26.28
C TYR A 601 71.49 7.10 -25.57
N LEU A 602 71.50 7.73 -24.38
CA LEU A 602 72.72 7.96 -23.60
C LEU A 602 73.41 6.66 -23.16
N LEU A 603 72.63 5.63 -22.79
CA LEU A 603 73.17 4.30 -22.46
C LEU A 603 73.77 3.63 -23.68
N SER A 604 73.13 3.76 -24.85
CA SER A 604 73.64 3.18 -26.11
C SER A 604 74.93 3.85 -26.57
N THR A 605 75.04 5.18 -26.45
CA THR A 605 76.28 5.90 -26.78
C THR A 605 77.39 5.56 -25.79
N ALA A 606 77.10 5.49 -24.48
CA ALA A 606 78.08 5.07 -23.49
C ALA A 606 78.58 3.63 -23.70
N ALA A 607 77.69 2.72 -24.12
CA ALA A 607 78.06 1.35 -24.48
C ALA A 607 78.94 1.28 -25.74
N GLN A 608 78.64 2.09 -26.76
CA GLN A 608 79.46 2.22 -27.96
C GLN A 608 80.85 2.79 -27.65
N ASP A 609 80.92 3.87 -26.87
CA ASP A 609 82.20 4.47 -26.45
C ASP A 609 83.05 3.48 -25.64
N ALA A 610 82.44 2.71 -24.74
CA ALA A 610 83.12 1.66 -23.98
C ALA A 610 83.63 0.51 -24.88
N GLN A 611 82.90 0.16 -25.94
CA GLN A 611 83.30 -0.84 -26.92
C GLN A 611 84.43 -0.33 -27.82
N SER A 612 84.35 0.92 -28.29
CA SER A 612 85.42 1.60 -29.04
C SER A 612 86.71 1.71 -28.22
N ALA A 613 86.62 2.06 -26.92
CA ALA A 613 87.76 2.11 -26.01
C ALA A 613 88.40 0.72 -25.77
N ARG A 614 87.61 -0.37 -25.80
CA ARG A 614 88.15 -1.74 -25.75
C ARG A 614 88.86 -2.12 -27.06
N THR A 615 88.22 -1.90 -28.21
CA THR A 615 88.83 -2.21 -29.53
C THR A 615 90.04 -1.34 -29.88
N GLY A 616 90.14 -0.12 -29.33
CA GLY A 616 91.31 0.74 -29.47
C GLY A 616 92.50 0.31 -28.61
N LYS A 617 92.26 -0.38 -27.49
CA LYS A 617 93.31 -1.01 -26.67
C LYS A 617 93.85 -2.30 -27.30
N ASP A 618 93.00 -3.06 -28.00
CA ASP A 618 93.41 -4.30 -28.68
C ASP A 618 94.22 -4.07 -29.97
N LYS A 619 94.32 -2.82 -30.47
CA LYS A 619 95.20 -2.44 -31.59
C LYS A 619 96.54 -1.83 -31.15
N ALA A 620 96.78 -1.72 -29.84
CA ALA A 620 97.98 -1.10 -29.27
C ALA A 620 98.92 -2.11 -28.59
N PHE A 621 98.83 -3.40 -28.92
CA PHE A 621 99.77 -4.45 -28.53
C PHE A 621 100.22 -5.26 -29.73
#